data_AF-A0A318HKJ9-F1
#
_entry.id   AF-A0A318HKJ9-F1
#
_cell.length_a   1.000
_cell.length_b   1.000
_cell.length_c   1.000
_cell.angle_alpha   90.00
_cell.angle_beta   90.00
_cell.angle_gamma   90.00
#
_symmetry.space_group_name_H-M   'P 1'
#
loop_
_entity.id
_entity.type
_entity.pdbx_description
1 polymer ?
#
loop_
_entity_poly.entity_id
_entity_poly.type
_entity_poly.pdbx_seq_one_letter_code
_entity_poly.pdbx_strand_id
1 'polypeptide(L)'
;MQHVVCTRDPDRWTTVVDEGAKALCRACPRRWQCAQEACETTGAEGLWAGILIPQAGRGRRFALKQLRSLAELNGFPVRKA
;
A
#
# COMPACT_ATOMS: atom_id res chain seq x y z
N MET A 1 -20.75 -1.15 5.43
CA MET A 1 -20.04 -1.36 4.15
C MET A 1 -18.77 -0.50 4.16
N GLN A 2 -17.61 -1.09 4.46
CA GLN A 2 -16.35 -0.35 4.55
C GLN A 2 -15.92 0.08 3.14
N HIS A 3 -16.00 1.37 2.88
CA HIS A 3 -15.66 1.95 1.60
C HIS A 3 -14.13 2.05 1.45
N VAL A 4 -13.58 1.18 0.60
CA VAL A 4 -12.20 1.31 0.13
C VAL A 4 -12.16 2.46 -0.87
N VAL A 5 -11.47 3.55 -0.55
CA VAL A 5 -11.38 4.74 -1.43
C VAL A 5 -10.67 4.38 -2.74
N CYS A 6 -9.77 3.40 -2.71
CA CYS A 6 -9.00 2.95 -3.87
C CYS A 6 -9.81 2.16 -4.90
N THR A 7 -10.96 1.58 -4.55
CA THR A 7 -11.80 0.81 -5.48
C THR A 7 -12.84 1.67 -6.20
N ARG A 8 -13.00 2.94 -5.81
CA ARG A 8 -13.95 3.87 -6.42
C ARG A 8 -13.41 4.61 -7.65
N ASP A 9 -12.09 4.72 -7.77
CA ASP A 9 -11.42 5.49 -8.82
C ASP A 9 -10.02 4.89 -9.06
N PRO A 10 -9.90 3.77 -9.79
CA PRO A 10 -8.66 3.01 -9.93
C PRO A 10 -7.54 3.77 -10.68
N ASP A 11 -7.90 4.68 -11.58
CA ASP A 11 -6.94 5.42 -12.41
C ASP A 11 -6.10 6.40 -11.57
N ARG A 12 -6.69 6.95 -10.50
CA ARG A 12 -6.02 7.83 -9.54
C ARG A 12 -4.91 7.16 -8.72
N TRP A 13 -4.89 5.83 -8.63
CA TRP A 13 -3.91 5.09 -7.80
C TRP A 13 -2.78 4.44 -8.62
N THR A 14 -2.93 4.44 -9.95
CA THR A 14 -2.05 3.73 -10.90
C THR A 14 -1.26 4.67 -11.81
N THR A 15 -1.80 5.86 -12.13
CA THR A 15 -1.27 6.71 -13.22
C THR A 15 -0.61 8.00 -12.71
N VAL A 16 -1.17 8.62 -11.67
CA VAL A 16 -0.65 9.86 -11.06
C VAL A 16 -0.68 9.70 -9.53
N VAL A 17 0.38 9.12 -8.97
CA VAL A 17 0.52 8.97 -7.51
C VAL A 17 0.94 10.30 -6.90
N ASP A 18 -0.01 11.24 -6.85
CA ASP A 18 0.17 12.55 -6.24
C ASP A 18 0.05 12.50 -4.70
N GLU A 19 0.43 13.59 -4.02
CA GLU A 19 0.32 13.69 -2.57
C GLU A 19 -1.12 13.61 -2.06
N GLY A 20 -2.11 13.97 -2.89
CA GLY A 20 -3.54 13.84 -2.58
C GLY A 20 -3.98 12.37 -2.51
N ALA A 21 -3.55 11.54 -3.46
CA ALA A 21 -3.77 10.10 -3.44
C ALA A 21 -3.11 9.46 -2.21
N LYS A 22 -1.89 9.85 -1.87
CA LYS A 22 -1.23 9.39 -0.64
C LYS A 22 -2.02 9.78 0.62
N ALA A 23 -2.51 11.02 0.71
CA ALA A 23 -3.30 11.49 1.84
C ALA A 23 -4.59 10.68 2.00
N LEU A 24 -5.32 10.45 0.90
CA LEU A 24 -6.52 9.62 0.89
C LEU A 24 -6.22 8.16 1.28
N CYS A 25 -5.11 7.59 0.82
CA CYS A 25 -4.67 6.25 1.21
C CYS A 25 -4.44 6.16 2.72
N ARG A 26 -3.79 7.18 3.29
CA ARG A 26 -3.45 7.24 4.72
C ARG A 26 -4.68 7.38 5.61
N ALA A 27 -5.76 7.97 5.10
CA ALA A 27 -7.04 8.08 5.78
C ALA A 27 -7.91 6.81 5.70
N CYS A 28 -7.52 5.81 4.90
CA CYS A 28 -8.29 4.58 4.76
C CYS A 28 -8.27 3.76 6.07
N PRO A 29 -9.42 3.32 6.61
CA PRO A 29 -9.45 2.53 7.84
C PRO A 29 -8.78 1.16 7.70
N ARG A 30 -8.65 0.64 6.47
CA ARG A 30 -7.96 -0.62 6.17
C ARG A 30 -6.48 -0.43 5.84
N ARG A 31 -5.90 0.74 6.09
CA ARG A 31 -4.53 1.08 5.70
C ARG A 31 -3.50 0.02 6.13
N TRP A 32 -3.57 -0.45 7.36
CA TRP A 32 -2.58 -1.41 7.89
C TRP A 32 -2.76 -2.80 7.30
N GLN A 33 -4.00 -3.22 7.09
CA GLN A 33 -4.32 -4.45 6.36
C GLN A 33 -3.84 -4.37 4.91
N CYS A 34 -4.03 -3.23 4.24
CA CYS A 34 -3.52 -2.98 2.89
C CYS A 34 -1.97 -3.09 2.86
N ALA A 35 -1.27 -2.61 3.90
CA ALA A 35 0.18 -2.77 3.99
C ALA A 35 0.63 -4.24 4.11
N GLN A 36 -0.13 -5.05 4.84
CA GLN A 36 0.08 -6.50 4.94
C GLN A 36 -0.15 -7.18 3.59
N GLU A 37 -1.31 -6.94 2.97
CA GLU A 37 -1.69 -7.50 1.68
C GLU A 37 -0.64 -7.16 0.60
N ALA A 38 -0.08 -5.94 0.60
CA ALA A 38 1.00 -5.55 -0.31
C ALA A 38 2.25 -6.42 -0.19
N CYS A 39 2.58 -6.85 1.03
CA CYS A 39 3.75 -7.65 1.30
C CYS A 39 3.53 -9.14 0.99
N GLU A 40 2.28 -9.60 1.04
CA GLU A 40 1.87 -10.98 0.76
C GLU A 40 1.51 -11.18 -0.73
N THR A 41 1.22 -10.11 -1.46
CA THR A 41 0.90 -10.15 -2.89
C THR A 41 2.16 -10.23 -3.75
N THR A 42 2.31 -11.31 -4.52
CA THR A 42 3.35 -11.41 -5.55
C THR A 42 3.15 -10.34 -6.61
N GLY A 43 4.21 -9.57 -6.92
CA GLY A 43 4.12 -8.52 -7.93
C GLY A 43 3.38 -7.25 -7.49
N ALA A 44 3.18 -7.01 -6.18
CA ALA A 44 2.55 -5.78 -5.71
C ALA A 44 3.24 -4.52 -6.27
N GLU A 45 2.48 -3.63 -6.90
CA GLU A 45 2.94 -2.40 -7.55
C GLU A 45 1.91 -1.28 -7.34
N GLY A 46 2.31 -0.03 -7.52
CA GLY A 46 1.43 1.13 -7.33
C GLY A 46 1.33 1.58 -5.87
N LEU A 47 0.29 2.34 -5.53
CA LEU A 47 0.13 2.94 -4.20
C LEU A 47 -0.56 1.97 -3.22
N TRP A 48 0.15 1.57 -2.16
CA TRP A 48 -0.35 0.73 -1.07
C TRP A 48 -0.15 1.42 0.27
N ALA A 49 -1.19 1.52 1.10
CA ALA A 49 -1.12 2.12 2.44
C ALA A 49 -0.44 3.52 2.54
N GLY A 50 -0.42 4.29 1.45
CA GLY A 50 0.24 5.58 1.33
C GLY A 50 1.71 5.53 0.88
N ILE A 51 2.19 4.38 0.43
CA ILE A 51 3.56 4.11 -0.03
C ILE A 51 3.51 3.61 -1.48
N LEU A 52 4.26 4.26 -2.38
CA LEU A 52 4.40 3.85 -3.78
C LEU A 52 5.39 2.68 -3.88
N ILE A 53 4.95 1.57 -4.47
CA ILE A 53 5.80 0.45 -4.84
C ILE A 53 6.13 0.57 -6.34
N PRO A 54 7.38 0.89 -6.71
CA PRO A 54 7.79 0.90 -8.12
C PRO A 54 7.87 -0.53 -8.68
N GLN A 55 7.76 -0.63 -10.00
CA GLN A 55 7.84 -1.90 -10.73
C GLN A 55 9.11 -2.69 -10.41
N ALA A 56 10.27 -2.01 -10.35
CA ALA A 56 11.56 -2.65 -10.11
C ALA A 56 12.55 -1.78 -9.31
N GLY A 57 13.69 -2.38 -8.97
CA GLY A 57 14.86 -1.69 -8.42
C GLY A 57 14.88 -1.50 -6.90
N ARG A 58 15.87 -0.76 -6.40
CA ARG A 58 16.10 -0.56 -4.95
C ARG A 58 14.92 0.11 -4.23
N GLY A 59 14.20 0.99 -4.93
CA GLY A 59 13.00 1.64 -4.39
C GLY A 59 11.91 0.65 -3.99
N ARG A 60 11.76 -0.46 -4.74
CA ARG A 60 10.79 -1.53 -4.46
C ARG A 60 11.06 -2.20 -3.12
N ARG A 61 12.31 -2.63 -2.89
CA ARG A 61 12.70 -3.28 -1.63
C ARG A 61 12.51 -2.36 -0.44
N PHE A 62 12.80 -1.07 -0.60
CA PHE A 62 12.60 -0.07 0.46
C PHE A 62 11.11 0.14 0.76
N ALA A 63 10.26 0.26 -0.26
CA ALA A 63 8.82 0.38 -0.11
C ALA A 63 8.22 -0.83 0.64
N LEU A 64 8.58 -2.05 0.23
CA LEU A 64 8.11 -3.28 0.88
C LEU A 64 8.59 -3.39 2.34
N LYS A 65 9.81 -2.93 2.65
CA LYS A 65 10.30 -2.89 4.04
C LYS A 65 9.49 -1.90 4.89
N GLN A 66 9.17 -0.72 4.36
CA GLN A 66 8.32 0.24 5.06
C GLN A 66 6.91 -0.30 5.30
N LEU A 67 6.31 -0.93 4.29
CA LEU A 67 4.98 -1.54 4.38
C LEU A 67 4.94 -2.64 5.43
N ARG A 68 5.96 -3.52 5.46
CA ARG A 68 6.09 -4.54 6.50
C ARG A 68 6.13 -3.93 7.90
N SER A 69 7.00 -2.95 8.11
CA SER A 69 7.10 -2.28 9.42
C SER A 69 5.78 -1.61 9.80
N LEU A 70 5.10 -0.98 8.84
CA LEU A 70 3.81 -0.33 9.07
C LEU A 70 2.72 -1.33 9.49
N ALA A 71 2.66 -2.48 8.82
CA ALA A 71 1.71 -3.53 9.15
C ALA A 71 1.99 -4.14 10.53
N GLU A 72 3.24 -4.56 10.76
CA GLU A 72 3.65 -5.25 11.98
C GLU A 72 3.49 -4.37 13.23
N LEU A 73 3.85 -3.08 13.16
CA LEU A 73 3.66 -2.13 14.27
C LEU A 73 2.20 -1.87 14.64
N ASN A 74 1.25 -2.17 13.73
CA ASN A 74 -0.17 -1.95 13.94
C ASN A 74 -0.96 -3.27 14.08
N GLY A 75 -0.28 -4.38 14.36
CA GLY A 75 -0.93 -5.67 14.66
C GLY A 75 -1.33 -6.49 13.44
N PHE A 76 -0.80 -6.18 12.24
CA PHE A 76 -1.01 -6.95 11.02
C PHE A 76 0.29 -7.69 10.66
N PRO A 77 0.54 -8.88 11.24
CA PRO A 77 1.78 -9.61 11.01
C PRO A 77 1.89 -10.09 9.56
N VAL A 78 3.00 -9.77 8.89
CA VAL A 78 3.24 -10.15 7.50
C VAL A 78 3.87 -11.53 7.44
N ARG A 79 3.12 -12.52 6.99
CA ARG A 79 3.68 -13.84 6.70
C ARG A 79 4.42 -13.74 5.37
N LYS A 80 5.67 -14.19 5.31
CA LYS A 80 6.32 -14.33 3.99
C LYS A 80 5.52 -15.37 3.21
N ALA A 81 5.02 -14.99 2.03
CA ALA A 81 4.62 -15.93 1.00
C ALA A 81 5.84 -16.70 0.50
#